data_AF-A0A4Y2N890-F1
#
_entry.id   AF-A0A4Y2N890-F1
#
_cell.length_a   1.000
_cell.length_b   1.000
_cell.length_c   1.000
_cell.angle_alpha   90.00
_cell.angle_beta   90.00
_cell.angle_gamma   90.00
#
_symmetry.space_group_name_H-M   'P 1'
#
loop_
_entity.id
_entity.type
_entity.pdbx_description
1 polymer ?
#
loop_
_entity_poly.entity_id
_entity_poly.type
_entity_poly.pdbx_seq_one_letter_code
_entity_poly.pdbx_strand_id
1 'polypeptide(L)' 'MDNSALPSEIGKVLIVRDKLFLTSAWIANVPCVSLQRYVTKQDFSRQFLPSVCLLTETEWNQLQCIRKKISES' A
#
# COMPACT_ATOMS: atom_id res chain seq x y z
N MET A 1 12.40 19.01 0.93
CA MET A 1 12.95 17.69 1.34
C MET A 1 11.80 17.01 2.02
N ASP A 2 11.03 16.29 1.23
CA ASP A 2 9.67 15.93 1.57
C ASP A 2 9.74 14.45 1.94
N ASN A 3 9.96 14.19 3.22
CA ASN A 3 9.88 12.85 3.76
C ASN A 3 8.44 12.39 3.53
N SER A 4 8.25 11.47 2.59
CA SER A 4 6.96 10.84 2.35
C SER A 4 6.60 10.04 3.60
N ALA A 5 5.91 10.69 4.52
CA ALA A 5 5.32 10.05 5.67
C ALA A 5 4.54 8.83 5.17
N LEU A 6 4.50 7.77 5.99
CA LEU A 6 3.48 6.74 5.84
C LEU A 6 2.12 7.43 5.62
N PRO A 7 1.17 6.84 4.88
CA PRO A 7 -0.18 7.36 4.81
C PRO A 7 -0.73 7.43 6.25
N SER A 8 -0.58 8.58 6.90
CA SER A 8 -0.77 8.77 8.34
C SER A 8 -2.25 8.79 8.72
N GLU A 9 -3.10 8.84 7.71
CA GLU A 9 -4.54 8.70 7.82
C GLU A 9 -4.87 7.21 7.71
N ILE A 10 -5.26 6.62 8.83
CA ILE A 10 -5.87 5.29 8.88
C ILE A 10 -7.01 5.26 7.84
N GLY A 11 -6.92 4.35 6.87
CA GLY A 11 -7.93 4.21 5.82
C GLY A 11 -7.66 4.98 4.52
N LYS A 12 -6.52 5.67 4.37
CA LYS A 12 -6.10 6.14 3.04
C LYS A 12 -5.69 4.95 2.16
N VAL A 13 -6.56 4.66 1.20
CA VAL A 13 -6.32 3.66 0.15
C VAL A 13 -5.80 4.39 -1.08
N LEU A 14 -4.55 4.14 -1.46
CA LEU A 14 -3.99 4.64 -2.72
C LEU A 14 -4.28 3.63 -3.83
N ILE A 15 -4.93 4.08 -4.89
CA ILE A 15 -5.21 3.27 -6.07
C ILE A 15 -3.95 3.24 -6.93
N VAL A 16 -3.32 2.06 -7.04
CA VAL A 16 -2.13 1.90 -7.88
C VAL A 16 -2.55 1.66 -9.33
N ARG A 17 -3.49 0.73 -9.54
CA ARG A 17 -4.05 0.38 -10.87
C ARG A 17 -5.26 -0.53 -10.74
N ASP A 18 -6.33 -0.30 -11.52
CA ASP A 18 -7.52 -1.17 -11.61
C ASP A 18 -8.07 -1.64 -10.24
N LYS A 19 -7.70 -2.87 -9.85
CA LYS A 19 -8.09 -3.54 -8.60
C LYS A 19 -6.94 -3.72 -7.61
N LEU A 20 -5.79 -3.06 -7.83
CA LEU A 20 -4.59 -3.11 -7.00
C LEU A 20 -4.44 -1.81 -6.20
N PHE A 21 -4.28 -1.96 -4.89
CA PHE A 21 -4.28 -0.86 -3.93
C PHE A 21 -3.11 -0.98 -2.96
N LEU A 22 -2.62 0.18 -2.52
CA LEU A 22 -1.77 0.32 -1.35
C LEU A 22 -2.62 0.84 -0.19
N THR A 23 -2.61 0.12 0.92
CA THR A 23 -3.35 0.46 2.14
C THR A 23 -2.39 0.55 3.32
N SER A 24 -2.68 1.42 4.28
CA SER A 24 -2.04 1.38 5.59
C SER A 24 -2.74 0.33 6.45
N ALA A 25 -1.96 -0.52 7.13
CA ALA A 25 -2.46 -1.58 7.99
C ALA A 25 -1.67 -1.59 9.31
N TRP A 26 -2.32 -2.04 10.37
CA TRP A 26 -1.66 -2.28 11.66
C TRP A 26 -1.64 -3.79 11.91
N ILE A 27 -0.45 -4.35 12.04
CA ILE A 27 -0.27 -5.78 12.33
C ILE A 27 0.58 -5.91 13.57
N ALA A 28 0.03 -6.55 14.60
CA ALA A 28 0.68 -6.69 15.91
C ALA A 28 1.22 -5.36 16.47
N ASN A 29 0.43 -4.28 16.38
CA ASN A 29 0.79 -2.90 16.78
C ASN A 29 1.95 -2.26 16.00
N VAL A 30 2.35 -2.84 14.87
CA VAL A 30 3.34 -2.26 13.97
C VAL A 30 2.62 -1.70 12.74
N PRO A 31 2.89 -0.45 12.33
CA PRO A 31 2.35 0.09 11.10
C PRO A 31 3.03 -0.56 9.89
N CYS A 32 2.23 -0.93 8.91
CA CYS A 32 2.66 -1.57 7.68
C CYS A 32 1.96 -0.94 6.48
N VAL A 33 2.62 -1.01 5.33
CA VAL A 33 2.00 -0.75 4.03
C VAL A 33 1.65 -2.09 3.40
N SER A 34 0.42 -2.24 2.96
CA SER A 34 -0.05 -3.46 2.35
C SER A 34 -0.43 -3.25 0.89
N LEU A 35 0.08 -4.12 0.03
CA LEU A 35 -0.34 -4.22 -1.35
C LEU A 35 -1.45 -5.27 -1.45
N GLN A 36 -2.66 -4.84 -1.80
CA GLN A 36 -3.85 -5.66 -1.78
C GLN A 36 -4.61 -5.57 -3.09
N ARG A 37 -5.36 -6.64 -3.39
CA ARG A 37 -6.34 -6.63 -4.49
C ARG A 37 -7.74 -6.77 -3.93
N TYR A 38 -8.75 -6.26 -4.62
CA TYR A 38 -10.13 -6.66 -4.36
C TYR A 38 -10.71 -7.46 -5.52
N VAL A 39 -11.73 -8.24 -5.21
CA VAL A 39 -12.64 -8.85 -6.20
C VAL A 39 -14.01 -8.18 -6.11
N THR A 40 -14.67 -8.04 -7.26
CA THR A 40 -16.06 -7.62 -7.34
C THR A 40 -16.90 -8.88 -7.39
N LYS A 41 -17.79 -9.05 -6.42
CA LYS A 41 -18.74 -10.17 -6.36
C LYS A 41 -19.89 -9.97 -7.34
N GLN A 42 -20.70 -11.01 -7.55
CA GLN A 42 -21.91 -10.94 -8.38
C GLN A 42 -22.93 -9.92 -7.87
N ASP A 43 -22.98 -9.70 -6.55
CA ASP A 43 -23.82 -8.67 -5.92
C ASP A 43 -23.21 -7.26 -5.99
N PHE A 44 -22.18 -7.07 -6.82
CA PHE A 44 -21.40 -5.83 -7.00
C PHE A 44 -20.65 -5.34 -5.77
N SER A 45 -20.70 -6.07 -4.64
CA SER A 45 -19.88 -5.74 -3.48
C SER A 45 -18.39 -5.97 -3.76
N ARG A 46 -17.54 -5.17 -3.10
CA ARG A 46 -16.08 -5.31 -3.20
C ARG A 46 -15.58 -6.05 -1.97
N GLN A 47 -14.80 -7.10 -2.19
CA GLN A 47 -14.10 -7.82 -1.12
C GLN A 47 -12.60 -7.72 -1.33
N PHE A 48 -11.89 -7.14 -0.38
CA PHE A 48 -10.43 -7.16 -0.35
C PHE A 48 -9.94 -8.59 -0.08
N LEU A 49 -8.98 -9.03 -0.90
CA LEU A 49 -8.27 -10.28 -0.72
C LEU A 49 -7.14 -10.09 0.30
N PRO A 50 -6.61 -11.21 0.85
CA PRO A 50 -5.38 -11.17 1.63
C PRO A 50 -4.26 -10.43 0.89
N SER A 51 -3.40 -9.81 1.68
CA SER A 51 -2.30 -9.01 1.17
C SER A 51 -1.35 -9.83 0.30
N VAL A 52 -1.06 -9.31 -0.89
CA VAL A 52 -0.09 -9.89 -1.80
C VAL A 52 1.33 -9.60 -1.32
N CYS A 53 1.51 -8.43 -0.70
CA CYS A 53 2.76 -8.03 -0.06
C CYS A 53 2.44 -7.16 1.16
N LEU A 54 3.26 -7.31 2.19
CA LEU A 54 3.24 -6.49 3.39
C LEU A 54 4.64 -5.94 3.58
N LEU A 55 4.73 -4.62 3.73
CA LEU A 55 5.97 -3.91 3.92
C LEU A 55 5.93 -3.21 5.28
N THR A 56 7.00 -3.38 6.04
CA THR A 56 7.30 -2.52 7.18
C THR A 56 7.59 -1.10 6.69
N GLU A 57 7.59 -0.15 7.63
CA GLU A 57 7.97 1.23 7.33
C GLU A 57 9.37 1.33 6.68
N THR A 58 10.34 0.55 7.17
CA THR A 58 11.71 0.55 6.64
C THR A 58 11.76 0.04 5.20
N GLU A 59 11.08 -1.06 4.90
CA GLU A 59 11.03 -1.62 3.53
C GLU A 59 10.29 -0.70 2.57
N TRP A 60 9.22 -0.05 3.03
CA TRP A 60 8.51 0.97 2.26
C TRP A 60 9.43 2.15 1.90
N ASN A 61 10.19 2.66 2.88
CA ASN A 61 11.13 3.75 2.66
C ASN A 61 12.23 3.36 1.65
N GLN A 62 12.76 2.14 1.73
CA GLN A 62 13.70 1.63 0.75
C GLN A 62 13.10 1.55 -0.66
N LEU A 63 11.84 1.11 -0.77
CA LEU A 63 11.13 1.06 -2.05
C LEU A 63 10.96 2.46 -2.65
N GLN A 64 10.69 3.49 -1.84
CA GLN A 64 10.64 4.88 -2.32
C GLN A 64 11.99 5.35 -2.87
N CYS A 65 13.09 4.98 -2.22
CA CYS A 65 14.44 5.28 -2.71
C CYS A 65 14.72 4.62 -4.07
N ILE A 66 14.34 3.35 -4.25
CA ILE A 66 14.46 2.64 -5.53
C ILE A 66 13.61 3.31 -6.60
N ARG A 67 12.35 3.65 -6.28
CA ARG A 67 11.45 4.37 -7.21
C ARG A 67 12.10 5.65 -7.71
N LYS A 68 12.69 6.44 -6.81
CA LYS A 68 13.37 7.70 -7.17
C LYS A 68 14.51 7.45 -8.16
N LYS A 69 15.36 6.46 -7.91
CA LYS A 69 16.46 6.09 -8.82
C LYS A 69 15.98 5.68 -10.21
N ILE A 70 14.86 4.95 -10.28
CA ILE A 70 14.27 4.52 -11.56
C ILE A 70 13.68 5.72 -12.31
N SER A 71 13.03 6.66 -11.62
CA SER A 71 12.44 7.85 -12.25
C SER A 71 13.45 8.89 -12.72
N GLU A 72 14.67 8.85 -12.19
CA GLU A 72 15.78 9.74 -12.57
C GLU A 72 16.66 9.17 -13.71
N SER A 73 16.41 7.91 -14.13
CA SER A 73 17.07 7.24 -15.25
C SER A 73 16.26 7.36 -16.53
#